data_AF-A0A964Y0I7-F1
#
_entry.id   AF-A0A964Y0I7-F1
#
_cell.length_a   1.000
_cell.length_b   1.000
_cell.length_c   1.000
_cell.angle_alpha   90.00
_cell.angle_beta   90.00
_cell.angle_gamma   90.00
#
_symmetry.space_group_name_H-M   'P 1'
#
loop_
_entity.id
_entity.type
_entity.pdbx_description
1 polymer ?
#
loop_
_entity_poly.entity_id
_entity_poly.type
_entity_poly.pdbx_seq_one_letter_code
_entity_poly.pdbx_strand_id
1 'polypeptide(L)'
;MQKALDLGVDIINDIWALRQPGAMEVVASSHCGLCLMHMEGEPQTMQLNPLQSGVMEAVLSFFEQLTLRLVEAGVDKERWVLDPGIGFGKSPDQNLTLLA
;
A
#
# COMPACT_ATOMS: atom_id res chain seq x y z
N MET A 1 -14.06 -0.45 -4.65
CA MET A 1 -13.42 -1.72 -5.01
C MET A 1 -14.43 -2.73 -5.54
N GLN A 2 -15.47 -3.12 -4.79
CA GLN A 2 -16.44 -4.14 -5.22
C GLN A 2 -16.98 -3.94 -6.66
N LYS A 3 -17.55 -2.78 -6.96
CA LYS A 3 -18.09 -2.49 -8.30
C LYS A 3 -17.06 -2.63 -9.44
N ALA A 4 -15.78 -2.40 -9.17
CA ALA A 4 -14.73 -2.59 -10.16
C ALA A 4 -14.38 -4.08 -10.32
N LEU A 5 -14.34 -4.83 -9.22
CA LEU A 5 -14.15 -6.29 -9.22
C LEU A 5 -15.30 -6.98 -9.97
N ASP A 6 -16.54 -6.52 -9.79
CA ASP A 6 -17.72 -7.04 -10.50
C ASP A 6 -17.62 -6.84 -12.03
N LEU A 7 -16.81 -5.88 -12.48
CA LEU A 7 -16.51 -5.64 -13.90
C LEU A 7 -15.32 -6.46 -14.42
N GLY A 8 -14.68 -7.27 -13.57
CA GLY A 8 -13.59 -8.16 -13.95
C GLY A 8 -12.23 -7.48 -14.11
N VAL A 9 -11.94 -6.45 -13.31
CA VAL A 9 -10.60 -5.82 -13.33
C VAL A 9 -9.51 -6.81 -12.90
N ASP A 10 -8.37 -6.78 -13.60
CA ASP A 10 -7.24 -7.68 -13.31
C ASP A 10 -6.44 -7.25 -12.08
N ILE A 11 -6.33 -5.94 -11.83
CA ILE A 11 -5.54 -5.37 -10.74
C ILE A 11 -6.27 -4.20 -10.06
N ILE A 12 -6.26 -4.19 -8.72
CA ILE A 12 -6.56 -3.01 -7.89
C ILE A 12 -5.22 -2.37 -7.46
N ASN A 13 -4.99 -1.12 -7.85
CA ASN A 13 -3.89 -0.31 -7.36
C ASN A 13 -4.40 0.64 -6.26
N ASP A 14 -4.03 0.39 -5.00
CA ASP A 14 -4.54 1.13 -3.86
C ASP A 14 -3.43 1.85 -3.07
N ILE A 15 -3.44 3.18 -3.17
CA ILE A 15 -2.53 4.08 -2.45
C ILE A 15 -2.74 4.05 -0.93
N TRP A 16 -3.91 3.59 -0.47
CA TRP A 16 -4.21 3.43 0.95
C TRP A 16 -3.80 2.06 1.48
N ALA A 17 -3.34 1.16 0.62
CA ALA A 17 -2.95 -0.20 0.97
C ALA A 17 -3.99 -0.89 1.88
N LEU A 18 -5.26 -0.82 1.49
CA LEU A 18 -6.40 -1.44 2.15
C LEU A 18 -6.70 -0.95 3.58
N ARG A 19 -6.19 0.24 3.96
CA ARG A 19 -6.52 0.85 5.27
C ARG A 19 -7.96 1.35 5.36
N GLN A 20 -8.64 1.56 4.23
CA GLN A 20 -10.03 1.99 4.22
C GLN A 20 -10.97 0.88 4.75
N PRO A 21 -12.02 1.21 5.50
CA PRO A 21 -12.95 0.22 6.04
C PRO A 21 -13.53 -0.69 4.95
N GLY A 22 -13.53 -2.01 5.18
CA GLY A 22 -14.07 -3.00 4.25
C GLY A 22 -13.17 -3.36 3.06
N ALA A 23 -12.03 -2.67 2.87
CA ALA A 23 -11.17 -2.90 1.71
C ALA A 23 -10.54 -4.30 1.73
N MET A 24 -10.05 -4.76 2.90
CA MET A 24 -9.43 -6.07 3.06
C MET A 24 -10.41 -7.21 2.75
N GLU A 25 -11.63 -7.12 3.30
CA GLU A 25 -12.67 -8.13 3.13
C GLU A 25 -13.10 -8.26 1.66
N VAL A 26 -13.22 -7.11 0.98
CA VAL A 26 -13.57 -7.07 -0.45
C VAL A 26 -12.48 -7.70 -1.31
N VAL A 27 -11.20 -7.42 -1.07
CA VAL A 27 -10.13 -8.01 -1.90
C VAL A 27 -9.87 -9.48 -1.58
N ALA A 28 -10.03 -9.89 -0.33
CA ALA A 28 -9.87 -11.28 0.11
C ALA A 28 -10.88 -12.22 -0.55
N SER A 29 -12.09 -11.72 -0.82
CA SER A 29 -13.14 -12.48 -1.52
C SER A 29 -13.03 -12.46 -3.06
N SER A 30 -11.98 -11.84 -3.61
CA SER A 30 -11.72 -11.75 -5.06
C SER A 30 -10.48 -12.55 -5.46
N HIS A 31 -10.20 -12.64 -6.77
CA HIS A 31 -8.94 -13.19 -7.32
C HIS A 31 -8.08 -12.12 -8.01
N CYS A 32 -8.46 -10.85 -7.89
CA CYS A 32 -7.78 -9.73 -8.51
C CYS A 32 -6.37 -9.54 -7.91
N GLY A 33 -5.42 -9.12 -8.74
CA GLY A 33 -4.09 -8.68 -8.31
C GLY A 33 -4.15 -7.35 -7.56
N LEU A 34 -3.16 -7.09 -6.72
CA LEU A 34 -3.10 -5.93 -5.83
C LEU A 34 -1.74 -5.23 -5.97
N CYS A 35 -1.76 -3.91 -6.11
CA CYS A 35 -0.60 -3.06 -5.93
C CYS A 35 -0.84 -2.19 -4.70
N LEU A 36 -0.04 -2.37 -3.66
CA LEU A 36 -0.28 -1.78 -2.34
C LEU A 36 0.88 -0.87 -1.95
N MET A 37 0.57 0.39 -1.68
CA MET A 37 1.59 1.43 -1.58
C MET A 37 1.81 1.93 -0.15
N HIS A 38 3.07 2.19 0.20
CA HIS A 38 3.40 2.97 1.40
C HIS A 38 3.21 4.47 1.14
N MET A 39 2.34 5.08 1.93
CA MET A 39 2.16 6.53 2.00
C MET A 39 2.29 6.98 3.44
N GLU A 40 3.11 8.01 3.68
CA GLU A 40 3.17 8.67 4.98
C GLU A 40 2.06 9.72 5.07
N GLY A 41 1.32 9.74 6.18
CA GLY A 41 0.19 10.66 6.37
C GLY A 41 -0.99 10.42 5.41
N GLU A 42 -1.70 11.50 5.07
CA GLU A 42 -2.84 11.46 4.14
C GLU A 42 -2.51 12.20 2.84
N PRO A 43 -3.10 11.84 1.68
CA PRO A 43 -2.74 12.42 0.38
C PRO A 43 -2.80 13.95 0.35
N GLN A 44 -3.74 14.53 1.12
CA GLN A 44 -3.95 15.97 1.18
C GLN A 44 -2.93 16.71 2.06
N THR A 45 -2.29 16.03 3.02
CA THR A 45 -1.45 16.65 4.05
C THR A 45 -0.01 16.13 4.07
N MET A 46 0.26 15.01 3.40
CA MET A 46 1.55 14.29 3.46
C MET A 46 2.77 15.13 3.04
N GLN A 47 2.57 16.17 2.23
CA GLN A 47 3.65 17.06 1.79
C GLN A 47 3.94 18.19 2.79
N LEU A 48 3.04 18.45 3.75
CA LEU A 48 3.20 19.52 4.73
C LEU A 48 4.12 19.09 5.88
N ASN A 49 4.08 17.80 6.23
CA ASN A 49 4.97 17.19 7.22
C ASN A 49 5.47 15.85 6.67
N PRO A 50 6.55 15.87 5.88
CA PRO A 50 7.17 14.64 5.40
C PRO A 50 7.59 13.74 6.57
N LEU A 51 7.76 12.46 6.30
CA LEU A 51 8.27 11.49 7.27
C LEU A 51 9.51 12.02 8.00
N GLN A 52 9.47 12.11 9.31
CA GLN A 52 10.58 12.62 10.13
C GLN A 52 11.56 11.52 10.55
N SER A 53 11.15 10.24 10.45
CA SER A 53 11.94 9.07 10.82
C SER A 53 12.73 8.49 9.62
N GLY A 54 13.52 7.45 9.87
CA GLY A 54 14.25 6.72 8.82
C GLY A 54 13.30 6.09 7.81
N VAL A 55 13.39 6.50 6.54
CA VAL A 55 12.45 6.08 5.48
C VAL A 55 12.44 4.58 5.24
N MET A 56 13.61 3.93 5.27
CA MET A 56 13.71 2.48 5.05
C MET A 56 12.97 1.70 6.13
N GLU A 57 13.21 2.04 7.39
CA GLU A 57 12.61 1.34 8.53
C GLU A 57 11.10 1.54 8.59
N ALA A 58 10.63 2.76 8.30
CA ALA A 58 9.19 3.05 8.22
C ALA A 58 8.50 2.22 7.13
N VAL A 59 9.07 2.20 5.91
CA VAL A 59 8.51 1.45 4.78
C VAL A 59 8.52 -0.06 5.02
N LEU A 60 9.62 -0.60 5.55
CA LEU A 60 9.74 -2.02 5.86
C LEU A 60 8.76 -2.44 6.96
N SER A 61 8.72 -1.72 8.08
CA SER A 61 7.80 -2.01 9.20
C SER A 61 6.33 -1.98 8.76
N PHE A 62 5.97 -1.02 7.91
CA PHE A 62 4.65 -0.94 7.31
C PHE A 62 4.32 -2.18 6.46
N PHE A 63 5.24 -2.59 5.58
CA PHE A 63 5.02 -3.75 4.72
C PHE A 63 5.01 -5.07 5.49
N GLU A 64 5.82 -5.22 6.53
CA GLU A 64 5.75 -6.39 7.41
C GLU A 64 4.35 -6.53 8.03
N GLN A 65 3.78 -5.44 8.54
CA GLN A 65 2.43 -5.45 9.10
C GLN A 65 1.34 -5.70 8.05
N LEU A 66 1.46 -5.06 6.88
CA LEU A 66 0.51 -5.22 5.79
C LEU A 66 0.49 -6.66 5.27
N THR A 67 1.67 -7.23 5.03
CA THR A 67 1.79 -8.60 4.50
C THR A 67 1.30 -9.64 5.49
N LEU A 68 1.53 -9.45 6.79
CA LEU A 68 0.92 -10.29 7.82
C LEU A 68 -0.61 -10.27 7.74
N ARG A 69 -1.22 -9.08 7.66
CA ARG A 69 -2.68 -8.94 7.54
C ARG A 69 -3.24 -9.58 6.26
N LEU A 70 -2.51 -9.50 5.14
CA LEU A 70 -2.91 -10.15 3.88
C LEU A 70 -2.90 -11.67 4.02
N VAL A 71 -1.84 -12.22 4.62
CA VAL A 71 -1.73 -13.67 4.86
C VAL A 71 -2.83 -14.16 5.81
N GLU A 72 -3.08 -13.43 6.91
CA GLU A 72 -4.16 -13.74 7.85
C GLU A 72 -5.55 -13.68 7.20
N ALA A 73 -5.74 -12.76 6.25
CA ALA A 73 -6.97 -12.66 5.46
C ALA A 73 -7.08 -13.72 4.33
N GLY A 74 -6.07 -14.58 4.17
CA GLY A 74 -6.06 -15.63 3.15
C GLY A 74 -5.78 -15.12 1.73
N VAL A 75 -5.13 -13.96 1.58
CA VAL A 75 -4.73 -13.42 0.28
C VAL A 75 -3.39 -14.03 -0.15
N ASP A 76 -3.41 -14.81 -1.23
CA ASP A 76 -2.21 -15.47 -1.76
C ASP A 76 -1.09 -14.48 -2.06
N LYS A 77 0.15 -14.87 -1.72
CA LYS A 77 1.35 -14.05 -1.93
C LYS A 77 1.56 -13.63 -3.39
N GLU A 78 1.17 -14.47 -4.33
CA GLU A 78 1.30 -14.22 -5.76
C GLU A 78 0.37 -13.12 -6.27
N ARG A 79 -0.62 -12.72 -5.47
CA ARG A 79 -1.62 -11.71 -5.86
C ARG A 79 -1.21 -10.29 -5.56
N TRP A 80 -0.15 -10.04 -4.80
CA TRP A 80 0.18 -8.68 -4.39
C TRP A 80 1.62 -8.28 -4.66
N VAL A 81 1.79 -7.01 -5.03
CA VAL A 81 3.06 -6.32 -5.13
C VAL A 81 3.06 -5.11 -4.20
N LEU A 82 4.25 -4.73 -3.75
CA LEU A 82 4.45 -3.65 -2.79
C LEU A 82 5.11 -2.46 -3.49
N ASP A 83 4.57 -1.27 -3.30
CA ASP A 83 5.07 -0.03 -3.87
C ASP A 83 5.58 0.90 -2.74
N PRO A 84 6.88 1.23 -2.68
CA PRO A 84 7.42 2.10 -1.62
C PRO A 84 6.85 3.53 -1.63
N GLY A 85 6.11 3.92 -2.68
CA GLY A 85 5.37 5.18 -2.77
C GLY A 85 6.28 6.38 -2.88
N ILE A 86 7.14 6.39 -3.90
CA ILE A 86 7.99 7.54 -4.22
C ILE A 86 7.12 8.78 -4.43
N GLY A 87 7.43 9.86 -3.72
CA GLY A 87 6.66 11.11 -3.75
C GLY A 87 5.45 11.14 -2.82
N PHE A 88 5.17 10.09 -2.06
CA PHE A 88 4.05 10.04 -1.11
C PHE A 88 4.51 10.21 0.34
N GLY A 89 4.58 11.47 0.77
CA GLY A 89 4.91 11.89 2.14
C GLY A 89 6.40 11.77 2.51
N LYS A 90 7.27 11.84 1.51
CA LYS A 90 8.72 11.64 1.65
C LYS A 90 9.47 12.79 1.00
N SER A 91 10.56 13.24 1.63
CA SER A 91 11.45 14.26 1.07
C SER A 91 12.17 13.76 -0.19
N PRO A 92 12.74 14.66 -1.02
CA PRO A 92 13.56 14.25 -2.17
C PRO A 92 14.67 13.26 -1.82
N ASP A 93 15.41 13.51 -0.72
CA ASP A 93 16.50 12.62 -0.28
C ASP A 93 15.98 11.25 0.17
N GLN A 94 14.82 11.22 0.84
CA GLN A 94 14.17 9.96 1.23
C GLN A 94 13.69 9.16 0.01
N ASN A 95 13.18 9.84 -1.02
CA ASN A 95 12.81 9.20 -2.28
C ASN A 95 14.02 8.60 -2.99
N LEU A 96 15.15 9.31 -3.02
CA LEU A 96 16.39 8.77 -3.58
C LEU A 96 16.92 7.58 -2.77
N THR A 97 16.80 7.64 -1.44
CA THR A 97 17.19 6.52 -0.56
C THR A 97 16.41 5.24 -0.89
N LEU A 98 15.13 5.35 -1.25
CA LEU A 98 14.30 4.20 -1.62
C LEU A 98 14.60 3.63 -3.02
N LEU A 99 15.34 4.37 -3.85
CA LEU A 99 15.71 3.96 -5.21
C LEU A 99 17.15 3.41 -5.32
N ALA A 100 17.96 3.59 -4.28
CA ALA A 100 19.37 3.21 -4.22
C ALA A 100 19.56 1.73 -3.82
#